data_AF-A0A2S6MZS2-F1
#
_entry.id   AF-A0A2S6MZS2-F1
#
_cell.length_a   1.000
_cell.length_b   1.000
_cell.length_c   1.000
_cell.angle_alpha   90.00
_cell.angle_beta   90.00
_cell.angle_gamma   90.00
#
_symmetry.space_group_name_H-M   'P 1'
#
loop_
_entity.id
_entity.type
_entity.pdbx_description
1 polymer ?
#
loop_
_entity_poly.entity_id
_entity_poly.type
_entity_poly.pdbx_seq_one_letter_code
_entity_poly.pdbx_strand_id
1 'polypeptide(L)'
;MSNPEAAIDPASRPVIAPIIDPCVGLRAIVANHLIDLFQGGPVDTNLARQMAYSAIDAYSPQTRADCVNAGRTIAFSIAALALLGRLVRDPMPLPEQLQAFDRANALNGSADKSERTMMLRRRGQRVRPAPAPTPTPPVPEAQTTPAEEAEIKAIVAEAKKHGSAATQPPARPDAPPRGQPTETHIETTLRSYIAAFENPTPETASLRQSLQRNTAMPAMAAQTS
;
A
#
# COMPACT_ATOMS: atom_id res chain seq x y z
N MET A 1 -56.47 11.88 36.29
CA MET A 1 -55.36 10.90 36.21
C MET A 1 -54.47 11.35 35.06
N SER A 2 -53.38 12.04 35.38
CA SER A 2 -52.50 12.67 34.38
C SER A 2 -51.39 11.69 34.02
N ASN A 3 -51.28 11.33 32.74
CA ASN A 3 -50.17 10.54 32.24
C ASN A 3 -48.93 11.43 32.11
N PRO A 4 -47.78 11.07 32.71
CA PRO A 4 -46.53 11.78 32.47
C PRO A 4 -46.03 11.41 31.08
N GLU A 5 -46.11 12.36 30.16
CA GLU A 5 -45.49 12.33 28.84
C GLU A 5 -43.97 12.37 29.04
N ALA A 6 -43.35 11.19 29.04
CA ALA A 6 -41.91 11.05 29.18
C ALA A 6 -41.26 11.61 27.91
N ALA A 7 -40.70 12.81 28.02
CA ALA A 7 -39.91 13.45 26.99
C ALA A 7 -38.73 12.53 26.61
N ILE A 8 -38.86 11.84 25.49
CA ILE A 8 -37.79 11.05 24.89
C ILE A 8 -36.73 12.05 24.42
N ASP A 9 -35.58 12.02 25.07
CA ASP A 9 -34.45 12.89 24.77
C ASP A 9 -33.96 12.61 23.33
N PRO A 10 -34.12 13.55 22.37
CA PRO A 10 -33.69 13.36 20.98
C PRO A 10 -32.17 13.17 20.85
N ALA A 11 -31.40 13.37 21.92
CA ALA A 11 -29.97 13.11 21.97
C ALA A 11 -29.60 11.61 21.98
N SER A 12 -30.54 10.69 22.24
CA SER A 12 -30.25 9.25 22.37
C SER A 12 -30.24 8.45 21.05
N ARG A 13 -30.14 9.09 19.89
CA ARG A 13 -29.99 8.36 18.62
C ARG A 13 -28.62 7.66 18.58
N PRO A 14 -28.54 6.33 18.40
CA PRO A 14 -27.28 5.64 18.28
C PRO A 14 -26.58 6.09 16.99
N VAL A 15 -25.44 6.77 17.13
CA VAL A 15 -24.59 7.14 16.01
C VAL A 15 -23.97 5.86 15.46
N ILE A 16 -24.49 5.37 14.32
CA ILE A 16 -23.87 4.28 13.57
C ILE A 16 -22.61 4.85 12.91
N ALA A 17 -21.49 4.78 13.62
CA ALA A 17 -20.20 5.13 13.05
C ALA A 17 -19.86 4.11 11.94
N PRO A 18 -19.46 4.54 10.73
CA PRO A 18 -19.01 3.61 9.71
C PRO A 18 -17.81 2.83 10.23
N ILE A 19 -17.90 1.50 10.19
CA ILE A 19 -16.80 0.60 10.51
C ILE A 19 -15.81 0.69 9.35
N ILE A 20 -14.94 1.71 9.40
CA ILE A 20 -13.81 1.82 8.48
C ILE A 20 -12.83 0.73 8.85
N ASP A 21 -12.53 -0.16 7.91
CA ASP A 21 -11.48 -1.16 8.10
C ASP A 21 -10.17 -0.43 8.46
N PRO A 22 -9.59 -0.68 9.64
CA PRO A 22 -8.36 -0.02 10.07
C PRO A 22 -7.19 -0.26 9.10
N CYS A 23 -7.25 -1.31 8.27
CA CYS A 23 -6.27 -1.54 7.22
C CYS A 23 -6.35 -0.51 6.10
N VAL A 24 -7.55 0.01 5.78
CA VAL A 24 -7.74 1.03 4.73
C VAL A 24 -7.09 2.36 5.16
N GLY A 25 -7.35 2.80 6.39
CA GLY A 25 -6.75 4.04 6.92
C GLY A 25 -5.23 3.95 7.01
N LEU A 26 -4.70 2.82 7.50
CA LEU A 26 -3.26 2.61 7.57
C LEU A 26 -2.63 2.54 6.16
N ARG A 27 -3.28 1.86 5.21
CA ARG A 27 -2.82 1.76 3.83
C ARG A 27 -2.71 3.15 3.20
N ALA A 28 -3.67 4.04 3.45
CA ALA A 28 -3.61 5.42 2.97
C ALA A 28 -2.43 6.21 3.57
N ILE A 29 -2.17 6.05 4.88
CA ILE A 29 -1.03 6.69 5.56
C ILE A 29 0.29 6.19 4.97
N VAL A 30 0.44 4.87 4.84
CA VAL A 30 1.65 4.26 4.26
C VAL A 30 1.83 4.73 2.81
N ALA A 31 0.77 4.71 2.00
CA ALA A 31 0.82 5.19 0.62
C ALA A 31 1.26 6.66 0.55
N ASN A 32 0.73 7.53 1.41
CA ASN A 32 1.15 8.94 1.46
C ASN A 32 2.65 9.09 1.73
N HIS A 33 3.24 8.28 2.61
CA HIS A 33 4.69 8.32 2.86
C HIS A 33 5.53 7.79 1.69
N LEU A 34 4.94 6.99 0.79
CA LEU A 34 5.62 6.48 -0.39
C LEU A 34 5.49 7.41 -1.60
N ILE A 35 4.53 8.35 -1.60
CA ILE A 35 4.28 9.25 -2.75
C ILE A 35 5.57 9.95 -3.19
N ASP A 36 6.33 10.52 -2.24
CA ASP A 36 7.56 11.27 -2.55
C ASP A 36 8.63 10.38 -3.21
N LEU A 37 8.63 9.07 -2.90
CA LEU A 37 9.55 8.11 -3.49
C LEU A 37 9.20 7.74 -4.94
N PHE A 38 7.93 7.92 -5.31
CA PHE A 38 7.43 7.68 -6.66
C PHE A 38 7.43 8.93 -7.54
N GLN A 39 7.72 10.11 -6.98
CA GLN A 39 7.85 11.36 -7.72
C GLN A 39 9.23 11.43 -8.39
N GLY A 40 9.32 10.90 -9.61
CA GLY A 40 10.57 10.91 -10.40
C GLY A 40 10.81 12.14 -11.28
N GLY A 41 10.00 13.21 -11.15
CA GLY A 41 10.01 14.37 -12.04
C GLY A 41 8.74 15.22 -11.87
N PRO A 42 8.31 16.03 -12.87
CA PRO A 42 7.04 16.77 -12.86
C PRO A 42 5.82 15.82 -13.03
N VAL A 43 5.85 14.70 -12.33
CA VAL A 43 4.88 13.62 -12.39
C VAL A 43 3.62 14.04 -11.64
N ASP A 44 2.47 13.70 -12.22
CA ASP A 44 1.16 13.86 -11.59
C ASP A 44 1.11 13.14 -10.24
N THR A 45 0.86 13.91 -9.16
CA THR A 45 0.72 13.39 -7.79
C THR A 45 -0.35 12.29 -7.70
N ASN A 46 -1.36 12.33 -8.56
CA ASN A 46 -2.38 11.27 -8.62
C ASN A 46 -1.81 9.95 -9.13
N LEU A 47 -0.92 9.97 -10.12
CA LEU A 47 -0.24 8.78 -10.61
C LEU A 47 0.70 8.20 -9.55
N ALA A 48 1.51 9.04 -8.88
CA ALA A 48 2.38 8.59 -7.78
C ALA A 48 1.58 7.92 -6.65
N ARG A 49 0.42 8.50 -6.31
CA ARG A 49 -0.51 7.90 -5.35
C ARG A 49 -1.04 6.54 -5.82
N GLN A 50 -1.45 6.41 -7.08
CA GLN A 50 -1.91 5.13 -7.65
C GLN A 50 -0.79 4.07 -7.61
N MET A 51 0.44 4.43 -7.96
CA MET A 51 1.59 3.52 -7.89
C MET A 51 1.87 3.07 -6.47
N ALA A 52 1.84 3.99 -5.49
CA ALA A 52 2.00 3.63 -4.08
C ALA A 52 0.93 2.65 -3.60
N TYR A 53 -0.34 2.88 -3.95
CA TYR A 53 -1.43 1.96 -3.61
C TYR A 53 -1.29 0.59 -4.30
N SER A 54 -0.90 0.58 -5.58
CA SER A 54 -0.69 -0.65 -6.34
C SER A 54 0.49 -1.46 -5.81
N ALA A 55 1.57 -0.78 -5.40
CA ALA A 55 2.74 -1.43 -4.82
C ALA A 55 2.40 -2.12 -3.49
N ILE A 56 1.60 -1.48 -2.64
CA ILE A 56 1.13 -2.10 -1.39
C ILE A 56 0.21 -3.30 -1.67
N ASP A 57 -0.70 -3.17 -2.64
CA ASP A 57 -1.64 -4.25 -3.00
C ASP A 57 -0.96 -5.50 -3.57
N ALA A 58 0.17 -5.34 -4.26
CA ALA A 58 0.97 -6.45 -4.76
C ALA A 58 1.41 -7.41 -3.64
N TYR A 59 1.56 -6.92 -2.40
CA TYR A 59 1.87 -7.76 -1.24
C TYR A 59 0.64 -8.43 -0.61
N SER A 60 -0.57 -8.05 -1.03
CA SER A 60 -1.86 -8.55 -0.53
C SER A 60 -1.90 -8.62 1.01
N PRO A 61 -1.71 -7.48 1.71
CA PRO A 61 -1.64 -7.47 3.16
C PRO A 61 -2.97 -7.93 3.79
N GLN A 62 -2.90 -8.92 4.67
CA GLN A 62 -4.10 -9.48 5.34
C GLN A 62 -4.36 -8.87 6.71
N THR A 63 -3.35 -8.20 7.28
CA THR A 63 -3.42 -7.62 8.62
C THR A 63 -2.83 -6.21 8.62
N ARG A 64 -3.18 -5.42 9.63
CA ARG A 64 -2.56 -4.10 9.87
C ARG A 64 -1.03 -4.18 9.90
N ALA A 65 -0.49 -5.22 10.53
CA ALA A 65 0.95 -5.41 10.65
C ALA A 65 1.61 -5.86 9.34
N ASP A 66 0.85 -6.46 8.42
CA ASP A 66 1.31 -6.74 7.05
C ASP A 66 1.37 -5.45 6.22
N CYS A 67 0.39 -4.56 6.32
CA CYS A 67 0.43 -3.26 5.64
C CYS A 67 1.68 -2.45 6.02
N VAL A 68 2.02 -2.38 7.31
CA VAL A 68 3.25 -1.69 7.77
C VAL A 68 4.50 -2.36 7.20
N ASN A 69 4.57 -3.69 7.23
CA ASN A 69 5.74 -4.42 6.74
C ASN A 69 5.91 -4.29 5.22
N ALA A 70 4.82 -4.33 4.44
CA ALA A 70 4.83 -4.07 3.02
C ALA A 70 5.34 -2.65 2.73
N GLY A 71 4.82 -1.65 3.43
CA GLY A 71 5.30 -0.27 3.33
C GLY A 71 6.79 -0.12 3.61
N ARG A 72 7.30 -0.76 4.66
CA ARG A 72 8.74 -0.77 5.00
C ARG A 72 9.59 -1.44 3.92
N THR A 73 9.17 -2.61 3.44
CA THR A 73 9.88 -3.33 2.36
C THR A 73 9.98 -2.44 1.12
N ILE A 74 8.87 -1.83 0.68
CA ILE A 74 8.85 -0.92 -0.46
C ILE A 74 9.75 0.29 -0.22
N ALA A 75 9.65 0.94 0.95
CA ALA A 75 10.45 2.11 1.29
C ALA A 75 11.96 1.82 1.27
N PHE A 76 12.39 0.68 1.86
CA PHE A 76 13.79 0.28 1.83
C PHE A 76 14.29 -0.05 0.43
N SER A 77 13.48 -0.76 -0.38
CA SER A 77 13.83 -1.07 -1.77
C SER A 77 13.97 0.20 -2.62
N ILE A 78 13.06 1.17 -2.51
CA ILE A 78 13.16 2.41 -3.27
C ILE A 78 14.34 3.27 -2.77
N ALA A 79 14.58 3.35 -1.46
CA ALA A 79 15.73 4.08 -0.92
C ALA A 79 17.07 3.47 -1.38
N ALA A 80 17.17 2.14 -1.43
CA ALA A 80 18.33 1.45 -1.98
C ALA A 80 18.53 1.80 -3.46
N LEU A 81 17.47 1.73 -4.28
CA LEU A 81 17.52 2.10 -5.69
C LEU A 81 17.86 3.58 -5.90
N ALA A 82 17.37 4.49 -5.04
CA ALA A 82 17.69 5.90 -5.11
C ALA A 82 19.17 6.18 -4.83
N LEU A 83 19.76 5.49 -3.83
CA LEU A 83 21.20 5.57 -3.57
C LEU A 83 22.00 5.06 -4.76
N LEU A 84 21.63 3.92 -5.35
CA LEU A 84 22.31 3.38 -6.53
C LEU A 84 22.14 4.27 -7.76
N GLY A 85 20.94 4.85 -7.97
CA GLY A 85 20.69 5.79 -9.04
C GLY A 85 21.51 7.07 -8.92
N ARG A 86 21.72 7.56 -7.69
CA ARG A 86 22.60 8.70 -7.42
C ARG A 86 24.05 8.42 -7.83
N LEU A 87 24.55 7.20 -7.62
CA LEU A 87 25.89 6.79 -8.06
C LEU A 87 26.08 6.89 -9.58
N VAL A 88 25.02 6.63 -10.35
CA VAL A 88 25.06 6.69 -11.81
C VAL A 88 24.93 8.13 -12.34
N ARG A 89 24.16 8.97 -11.64
CA ARG A 89 23.87 10.35 -12.07
C ARG A 89 24.96 11.34 -11.70
N ASP A 90 25.48 11.23 -10.49
CA ASP A 90 26.42 12.20 -9.93
C ASP A 90 27.81 11.55 -9.78
N PRO A 91 28.85 12.02 -10.49
CA PRO A 91 30.19 11.50 -10.31
C PRO A 91 30.67 11.83 -8.88
N MET A 92 30.82 10.79 -8.05
CA MET A 92 31.29 10.91 -6.66
C MET A 92 32.71 10.34 -6.50
N PRO A 93 33.49 10.79 -5.51
CA PRO A 93 34.76 10.15 -5.14
C PRO A 93 34.56 8.67 -4.76
N LEU A 94 35.52 7.81 -5.09
CA LEU A 94 35.44 6.36 -4.83
C LEU A 94 35.07 5.99 -3.38
N PRO A 95 35.61 6.64 -2.32
CA PRO A 95 35.21 6.33 -0.95
C PRO A 95 33.72 6.55 -0.66
N GLU A 96 33.13 7.62 -1.22
CA GLU A 96 31.71 7.92 -1.08
C GLU A 96 30.85 6.93 -1.87
N GLN A 97 31.33 6.50 -3.05
CA GLN A 97 30.64 5.48 -3.83
C GLN A 97 30.53 4.16 -3.07
N LEU A 98 31.64 3.69 -2.47
CA LEU A 98 31.66 2.48 -1.66
C LEU A 98 30.71 2.58 -0.47
N GLN A 99 30.72 3.73 0.23
CA GLN A 99 29.80 3.96 1.35
C GLN A 99 28.33 3.94 0.90
N ALA A 100 28.02 4.50 -0.26
CA ALA A 100 26.66 4.46 -0.82
C ALA A 100 26.23 3.03 -1.18
N PHE A 101 27.13 2.22 -1.76
CA PHE A 101 26.90 0.80 -2.03
C PHE A 101 26.63 0.01 -0.74
N ASP A 102 27.45 0.19 0.30
CA ASP A 102 27.26 -0.49 1.59
C ASP A 102 25.91 -0.13 2.22
N ARG A 103 25.51 1.14 2.16
CA ARG A 103 24.19 1.59 2.63
C ARG A 103 23.06 0.98 1.82
N ALA A 104 23.17 0.94 0.49
CA ALA A 104 22.17 0.31 -0.37
C ALA A 104 22.03 -1.20 -0.06
N ASN A 105 23.14 -1.91 0.17
CA ASN A 105 23.14 -3.31 0.58
C ASN A 105 22.48 -3.52 1.95
N ALA A 106 22.76 -2.65 2.94
CA ALA A 106 22.13 -2.71 4.26
C ALA A 106 20.61 -2.47 4.19
N LEU A 107 20.16 -1.57 3.30
CA LEU A 107 18.74 -1.33 3.05
C LEU A 107 18.07 -2.54 2.40
N ASN A 108 18.70 -3.19 1.42
CA ASN A 108 18.21 -4.43 0.82
C ASN A 108 18.06 -5.54 1.87
N GLY A 109 19.09 -5.76 2.70
CA GLY A 109 18.99 -6.74 3.80
C GLY A 109 17.88 -6.41 4.81
N SER A 110 17.57 -5.13 5.00
CA SER A 110 16.45 -4.69 5.84
C SER A 110 15.09 -4.95 5.19
N ALA A 111 14.98 -4.77 3.87
CA ALA A 111 13.79 -5.13 3.08
C ALA A 111 13.50 -6.64 3.17
N ASP A 112 14.52 -7.47 2.94
CA ASP A 112 14.43 -8.93 3.02
C ASP A 112 13.99 -9.40 4.42
N LYS A 113 14.54 -8.79 5.47
CA LYS A 113 14.17 -9.11 6.86
C LYS A 113 12.71 -8.75 7.15
N SER A 114 12.24 -7.61 6.65
CA SER A 114 10.84 -7.17 6.78
C SER A 114 9.90 -8.14 6.07
N GLU A 115 10.22 -8.52 4.83
CA GLU A 115 9.45 -9.49 4.05
C GLU A 115 9.43 -10.87 4.72
N ARG A 116 10.59 -11.37 5.16
CA ARG A 116 10.68 -12.65 5.86
C ARG A 116 9.85 -12.66 7.13
N THR A 117 9.85 -11.56 7.89
CA THR A 117 9.04 -11.40 9.10
C THR A 117 7.54 -11.47 8.78
N MET A 118 7.11 -10.81 7.70
CA MET A 118 5.73 -10.90 7.22
C MET A 118 5.36 -12.34 6.82
N MET A 119 6.21 -13.02 6.04
CA MET A 119 5.97 -14.41 5.64
C MET A 119 5.91 -15.37 6.83
N LEU A 120 6.82 -15.22 7.81
CA LEU A 120 6.82 -16.04 9.03
C LEU A 120 5.52 -15.86 9.83
N ARG A 121 5.03 -14.62 9.95
CA ARG A 121 3.75 -14.35 10.62
C ARG A 121 2.59 -15.02 9.89
N ARG A 122 2.52 -14.90 8.56
CA ARG A 122 1.50 -15.57 7.74
C ARG A 122 1.53 -17.09 7.91
N ARG A 123 2.72 -17.69 7.93
CA ARG A 123 2.88 -19.12 8.20
C ARG A 123 2.36 -19.49 9.59
N GLY A 124 2.68 -18.70 10.63
CA GLY A 124 2.18 -18.91 11.98
C GLY A 124 0.66 -18.83 12.10
N GLN A 125 0.04 -17.86 11.42
CA GLN A 125 -1.43 -17.71 11.39
C GLN A 125 -2.15 -18.86 10.68
N ARG A 126 -1.52 -19.45 9.65
CA ARG A 126 -2.08 -20.65 8.98
C ARG A 126 -2.07 -21.87 9.88
N VAL A 127 -1.02 -22.04 10.70
CA VAL A 127 -0.89 -23.18 11.62
C VAL A 127 -1.81 -23.03 12.83
N ARG A 128 -1.99 -21.81 13.33
CA ARG A 128 -2.88 -21.51 14.45
C ARG A 128 -3.90 -20.45 14.02
N PRO A 129 -5.01 -20.87 13.40
CA PRO A 129 -6.10 -19.97 13.07
C PRO A 129 -6.53 -19.22 14.34
N ALA A 130 -6.90 -17.95 14.19
CA ALA A 130 -7.49 -17.22 15.30
C ALA A 130 -8.69 -18.03 15.83
N PRO A 131 -8.83 -18.19 17.16
CA PRO A 131 -10.00 -18.86 17.71
C PRO A 131 -11.24 -18.15 17.18
N ALA A 132 -12.26 -18.93 16.79
CA ALA A 132 -13.52 -18.38 16.33
C ALA A 132 -14.00 -17.33 17.35
N PRO A 133 -14.48 -16.16 16.89
CA PRO A 133 -14.97 -15.14 17.81
C PRO A 133 -16.01 -15.80 18.71
N THR A 134 -15.79 -15.76 20.03
CA THR A 134 -16.76 -16.28 20.99
C THR A 134 -18.08 -15.59 20.69
N PRO A 135 -19.16 -16.34 20.40
CA PRO A 135 -20.45 -15.74 20.06
C PRO A 135 -20.79 -14.73 21.16
N THR A 136 -20.90 -13.47 20.76
CA THR A 136 -21.35 -12.41 21.65
C THR A 136 -22.75 -12.81 22.09
N PRO A 137 -23.04 -12.90 23.41
CA PRO A 137 -24.36 -13.27 23.86
C PRO A 137 -25.39 -12.36 23.16
N PRO A 138 -26.52 -12.93 22.68
CA PRO A 138 -27.53 -12.15 21.99
C PRO A 138 -27.91 -10.98 22.89
N VAL A 139 -27.68 -9.77 22.39
CA VAL A 139 -28.22 -8.56 23.02
C VAL A 139 -29.73 -8.77 23.05
N PRO A 140 -30.41 -8.64 24.22
CA PRO A 140 -31.84 -8.80 24.31
C PRO A 140 -32.51 -7.94 23.23
N GLU A 141 -33.28 -8.58 22.35
CA GLU A 141 -34.04 -7.88 21.32
C GLU A 141 -34.95 -6.87 22.01
N ALA A 142 -34.57 -5.59 21.92
CA ALA A 142 -35.44 -4.51 22.34
C ALA A 142 -36.68 -4.60 21.45
N GLN A 143 -37.81 -4.97 22.05
CA GLN A 143 -39.09 -5.03 21.35
C GLN A 143 -39.38 -3.66 20.78
N THR A 144 -39.23 -3.53 19.46
CA THR A 144 -39.57 -2.31 18.73
C THR A 144 -41.07 -2.15 18.86
N THR A 145 -41.49 -1.05 19.47
CA THR A 145 -42.92 -0.82 19.70
C THR A 145 -43.59 -0.44 18.37
N PRO A 146 -44.88 -0.74 18.16
CA PRO A 146 -45.59 -0.38 16.92
C PRO A 146 -45.54 1.11 16.56
N ALA A 147 -45.26 1.98 17.54
CA ALA A 147 -45.05 3.41 17.36
C ALA A 147 -43.73 3.74 16.65
N GLU A 148 -42.64 3.04 16.98
CA GLU A 148 -41.33 3.22 16.33
C GLU A 148 -41.35 2.77 14.86
N GLU A 149 -42.10 1.70 14.54
CA GLU A 149 -42.30 1.30 13.14
C GLU A 149 -43.05 2.35 12.30
N ALA A 150 -44.01 3.06 12.90
CA ALA A 150 -44.74 4.12 12.21
C ALA A 150 -43.83 5.34 11.94
N GLU A 151 -42.95 5.68 12.88
CA GLU A 151 -41.99 6.78 12.72
C GLU A 151 -40.91 6.46 11.69
N ILE A 152 -40.37 5.24 11.70
CA ILE A 152 -39.41 4.78 10.68
C ILE A 152 -40.04 4.83 9.27
N LYS A 153 -41.31 4.43 9.14
CA LYS A 153 -42.04 4.53 7.85
C LYS A 153 -42.25 5.98 7.41
N ALA A 154 -42.49 6.92 8.34
CA ALA A 154 -42.62 8.34 8.04
C ALA A 154 -41.30 8.95 7.56
N ILE A 155 -40.18 8.65 8.22
CA ILE A 155 -38.84 9.14 7.85
C ILE A 155 -38.42 8.59 6.48
N VAL A 156 -38.70 7.31 6.19
CA VAL A 156 -38.42 6.71 4.88
C VAL A 156 -39.29 7.34 3.78
N ALA A 157 -40.55 7.66 4.06
CA ALA A 157 -41.43 8.34 3.11
C ALA A 157 -40.97 9.78 2.81
N GLU A 158 -40.47 10.49 3.82
CA GLU A 158 -39.95 11.85 3.69
C GLU A 158 -38.62 11.89 2.91
N ALA A 159 -37.70 10.97 3.20
CA ALA A 159 -36.44 10.83 2.45
C ALA A 159 -36.68 10.52 0.96
N LYS A 160 -37.72 9.73 0.64
CA LYS A 160 -38.10 9.43 -0.74
C LYS A 160 -38.68 10.65 -1.48
N LYS A 161 -39.28 11.60 -0.76
CA LYS A 161 -39.80 12.86 -1.32
C LYS A 161 -38.68 13.86 -1.62
N HIS A 162 -37.59 13.83 -0.86
CA HIS A 162 -36.42 14.71 -1.06
C HIS A 162 -35.34 14.14 -2.00
N GLY A 163 -35.31 12.82 -2.24
CA GLY A 163 -34.33 12.17 -3.12
C GLY A 163 -34.52 12.35 -4.63
N SER A 164 -35.55 13.10 -5.09
CA SER A 164 -35.86 13.25 -6.53
C SER A 164 -35.30 14.52 -7.19
N ALA A 165 -34.54 15.36 -6.48
CA ALA A 165 -34.11 16.68 -7.00
C ALA A 165 -32.64 16.78 -7.41
N ALA A 166 -31.83 15.72 -7.34
CA ALA A 166 -30.41 15.82 -7.69
C ALA A 166 -29.92 14.56 -8.40
N THR A 167 -29.99 14.55 -9.73
CA THR A 167 -28.93 14.07 -10.65
C THR A 167 -29.35 14.45 -12.07
N GLN A 168 -29.09 15.69 -12.47
CA GLN A 168 -28.96 16.01 -13.88
C GLN A 168 -27.48 15.81 -14.22
N PRO A 169 -27.12 14.85 -15.10
CA PRO A 169 -25.73 14.64 -15.48
C PRO A 169 -25.22 15.90 -16.20
N PRO A 170 -24.06 16.46 -15.84
CA PRO A 170 -23.46 17.51 -16.64
C PRO A 170 -23.15 16.98 -18.04
N ALA A 171 -23.53 17.76 -19.04
CA ALA A 171 -23.31 17.48 -20.46
C ALA A 171 -21.84 17.14 -20.72
N ARG A 172 -21.61 16.02 -21.42
CA ARG A 172 -20.30 15.61 -21.91
C ARG A 172 -19.75 16.69 -22.86
N PRO A 173 -18.57 17.26 -22.60
CA PRO A 173 -17.83 18.01 -23.61
C PRO A 173 -17.29 17.03 -24.67
N ASP A 174 -17.33 17.47 -25.92
CA ASP A 174 -16.86 16.73 -27.09
C ASP A 174 -15.43 16.21 -26.94
N ALA A 175 -15.26 14.97 -27.40
CA ALA A 175 -13.99 14.25 -27.39
C ALA A 175 -12.96 14.95 -28.31
N PRO A 176 -11.77 15.31 -27.80
CA PRO A 176 -10.67 15.72 -28.66
C PRO A 176 -10.16 14.52 -29.49
N PRO A 177 -9.57 14.79 -30.67
CA PRO A 177 -9.09 13.76 -31.58
C PRO A 177 -8.05 12.86 -30.90
N ARG A 178 -8.17 11.56 -31.13
CA ARG A 178 -7.23 10.53 -30.67
C ARG A 178 -5.82 10.86 -31.14
N GLY A 179 -5.04 11.48 -30.25
CA GLY A 179 -3.60 11.62 -30.38
C GLY A 179 -2.96 10.24 -30.37
N GLN A 180 -2.00 10.06 -31.27
CA GLN A 180 -1.18 8.86 -31.42
C GLN A 180 -0.57 8.44 -30.07
N PRO A 181 -0.29 7.14 -29.87
CA PRO A 181 0.41 6.68 -28.68
C PRO A 181 1.78 7.36 -28.62
N THR A 182 1.91 8.37 -27.77
CA THR A 182 3.20 8.82 -27.30
C THR A 182 3.79 7.67 -26.50
N GLU A 183 4.58 6.83 -27.18
CA GLU A 183 5.62 6.04 -26.54
C GLU A 183 6.37 7.00 -25.63
N THR A 184 6.10 6.89 -24.34
CA THR A 184 6.72 7.77 -23.36
C THR A 184 8.21 7.49 -23.42
N HIS A 185 9.04 8.54 -23.46
CA HIS A 185 10.50 8.45 -23.45
C HIS A 185 11.04 7.53 -22.33
N ILE A 186 10.23 7.32 -21.28
CA ILE A 186 10.45 6.38 -20.18
C ILE A 186 10.40 4.92 -20.65
N GLU A 187 9.44 4.51 -21.50
CA GLU A 187 9.42 3.15 -22.07
C GLU A 187 10.63 2.89 -22.97
N THR A 188 11.06 3.86 -23.76
CA THR A 188 12.27 3.74 -24.58
C THR A 188 13.53 3.59 -23.72
N THR A 189 13.61 4.37 -22.63
CA THR A 189 14.74 4.32 -21.68
C THR A 189 14.75 3.01 -20.89
N LEU A 190 13.59 2.52 -20.43
CA LEU A 190 13.50 1.24 -19.74
C LEU A 190 13.86 0.07 -20.67
N ARG A 191 13.41 0.08 -21.93
CA ARG A 191 13.80 -0.93 -22.92
C ARG A 191 15.30 -0.89 -23.21
N SER A 192 15.92 0.29 -23.29
CA SER A 192 17.37 0.37 -23.51
C SER A 192 18.17 -0.17 -22.32
N TYR A 193 17.72 0.08 -21.08
CA TYR A 193 18.36 -0.47 -19.88
C TYR A 193 18.22 -1.99 -19.76
N ILE A 194 17.06 -2.56 -20.13
CA ILE A 194 16.85 -4.02 -20.15
C ILE A 194 17.72 -4.68 -21.23
N ALA A 195 17.78 -4.11 -22.43
CA ALA A 195 18.62 -4.63 -23.51
C ALA A 195 20.13 -4.60 -23.18
N ALA A 196 20.59 -3.59 -22.43
CA ALA A 196 21.97 -3.52 -21.94
C ALA A 196 22.29 -4.59 -20.88
N PHE A 197 21.27 -5.14 -20.21
CA PHE A 197 21.42 -6.22 -19.24
C PHE A 197 21.51 -7.60 -19.91
N GLU A 198 20.83 -7.77 -21.05
CA GLU A 198 20.84 -9.01 -21.84
C GLU A 198 22.10 -9.15 -22.69
N ASN A 199 22.71 -8.04 -23.14
CA ASN A 199 23.98 -8.03 -23.88
C ASN A 199 25.08 -7.33 -23.08
N PRO A 200 25.69 -8.01 -22.08
CA PRO A 200 26.78 -7.44 -21.31
C PRO A 200 27.96 -7.14 -22.22
N THR A 201 28.42 -5.89 -22.22
CA THR A 201 29.69 -5.52 -22.85
C THR A 201 30.83 -6.32 -22.20
N PRO A 202 31.93 -6.61 -22.92
CA PRO A 202 33.03 -7.43 -22.40
C PRO A 202 33.62 -6.92 -21.07
N GLU A 203 33.56 -5.61 -20.81
CA GLU A 203 33.95 -5.03 -19.53
C GLU A 203 33.02 -5.41 -18.36
N THR A 204 31.69 -5.41 -18.58
CA THR A 204 30.71 -5.80 -17.56
C THR A 204 30.71 -7.31 -17.27
N ALA A 205 31.08 -8.13 -18.27
CA ALA A 205 31.26 -9.57 -18.10
C ALA A 205 32.41 -9.90 -17.14
N SER A 206 33.53 -9.17 -17.23
CA SER A 206 34.68 -9.35 -16.32
C SER A 206 34.32 -9.01 -14.88
N LEU A 207 33.56 -7.93 -14.66
CA LEU A 207 33.11 -7.52 -13.33
C LEU A 207 32.19 -8.58 -12.68
N ARG A 208 31.25 -9.14 -13.45
CA ARG A 208 30.36 -10.23 -13.01
C ARG A 208 31.15 -11.48 -12.62
N GLN A 209 32.15 -11.85 -13.41
CA GLN A 209 32.98 -13.03 -13.15
C GLN A 209 33.84 -12.87 -11.89
N SER A 210 34.34 -11.65 -11.64
CA SER A 210 35.08 -11.32 -10.42
C SER A 210 34.19 -11.40 -9.16
N LEU A 211 32.96 -10.87 -9.24
CA LEU A 211 31.98 -10.95 -8.16
C LEU A 211 31.54 -12.39 -7.84
N GLN A 212 31.35 -13.24 -8.85
CA GLN A 212 31.04 -14.66 -8.66
C GLN A 212 32.19 -15.44 -8.00
N ARG A 213 33.45 -15.14 -8.37
CA ARG A 213 34.62 -15.77 -7.72
C ARG A 213 34.71 -15.42 -6.24
N ASN A 214 34.40 -14.18 -5.86
CA ASN A 214 34.50 -13.73 -4.48
C ASN A 214 33.34 -14.22 -3.58
N THR A 215 32.18 -14.55 -4.16
CA THR A 215 31.02 -15.08 -3.41
C THR A 215 31.06 -16.59 -3.20
N ALA A 216 31.86 -17.33 -3.97
CA ALA A 216 32.00 -18.79 -3.85
C ALA A 216 32.90 -19.27 -2.68
N MET A 217 33.42 -18.36 -1.84
CA MET A 217 34.29 -18.71 -0.72
C MET A 217 33.71 -18.26 0.64
N PRO A 218 32.74 -19.00 1.20
CA PRO A 218 32.68 -19.10 2.66
C PRO A 218 32.19 -20.48 3.12
N ALA A 219 33.07 -21.48 3.21
CA ALA A 219 32.70 -22.75 3.87
C ALA A 219 33.85 -23.57 4.49
N MET A 220 35.12 -23.17 4.37
CA MET A 220 36.23 -24.03 4.81
C MET A 220 36.84 -23.67 6.18
N ALA A 221 36.27 -22.72 6.94
CA ALA A 221 36.87 -22.27 8.21
C ALA A 221 36.17 -22.78 9.50
N ALA A 222 35.35 -23.84 9.43
CA ALA A 222 34.58 -24.32 10.59
C ALA A 222 34.74 -25.83 10.89
N GLN A 223 35.91 -26.42 10.62
CA GLN A 223 36.22 -27.81 11.02
C GLN A 223 37.56 -27.90 11.76
N THR A 224 37.65 -27.31 12.94
CA THR A 224 38.64 -27.70 13.98
C THR A 224 38.13 -27.25 15.34
N SER A 225 37.33 -28.09 16.02
CA SER A 225 37.21 -28.20 17.48
C SER A 225 36.33 -29.39 17.82
#